data_AF-A0A413UF19-F1
#
_entry.id   AF-A0A413UF19-F1
#
_cell.length_a   1.000
_cell.length_b   1.000
_cell.length_c   1.000
_cell.angle_alpha   90.00
_cell.angle_beta   90.00
_cell.angle_gamma   90.00
#
_symmetry.space_group_name_H-M   'P 1'
#
loop_
_entity.id
_entity.type
_entity.pdbx_description
1 polymer ?
#
loop_
_entity_poly.entity_id
_entity_poly.type
_entity_poly.pdbx_seq_one_letter_code
_entity_poly.pdbx_strand_id
1 'polypeptide(L)'
;MDRLSLNKNGFTFVEILIVLLIVSILSFGLYSKMHSSLYVFMKQVQTLCITAQQKAYVERRKVYVSIQDSILVDEVEYGIPKDIACDSVSFYYNAKGNMSKAFSFHCSNTNTKMKLVFQVGAGRVRLEKE
;
A
#
# COMPACT_ATOMS: atom_id res chain seq x y z
N MET A 1 6.29 -44.62 48.27
CA MET A 1 7.20 -43.54 47.87
C MET A 1 7.31 -43.56 46.37
N ASP A 2 6.47 -42.77 45.72
CA ASP A 2 6.27 -42.79 44.27
C ASP A 2 7.53 -42.34 43.54
N ARG A 3 8.02 -43.18 42.63
CA ARG A 3 9.04 -42.81 41.65
C ARG A 3 8.39 -41.87 40.65
N LEU A 4 8.57 -40.57 40.85
CA LEU A 4 8.33 -39.57 39.82
C LEU A 4 9.28 -39.86 38.66
N SER A 5 8.79 -40.48 37.59
CA SER A 5 9.52 -40.63 36.34
C SER A 5 9.72 -39.25 35.73
N LEU A 6 10.84 -38.62 36.09
CA LEU A 6 11.29 -37.38 35.48
C LEU A 6 11.48 -37.64 33.98
N ASN A 7 10.53 -37.16 33.19
CA ASN A 7 10.48 -37.35 31.75
C ASN A 7 11.74 -36.72 31.12
N LYS A 8 12.71 -37.56 30.72
CA LYS A 8 14.02 -37.14 30.17
C LYS A 8 13.97 -36.59 28.75
N ASN A 9 12.76 -36.38 28.21
CA ASN A 9 12.53 -35.98 26.82
C ASN A 9 12.16 -34.48 26.69
N GLY A 10 12.34 -33.70 27.75
CA GLY A 10 12.12 -32.26 27.73
C GLY A 10 13.41 -31.51 27.39
N PHE A 11 13.30 -30.49 26.52
CA PHE A 11 14.38 -29.55 26.28
C PHE A 11 14.76 -28.85 27.60
N THR A 12 16.05 -28.76 27.86
CA THR A 12 16.58 -27.98 28.98
C THR A 12 16.28 -26.50 28.79
N PHE A 13 16.21 -25.73 29.89
CA PHE A 13 15.95 -24.29 29.83
C PHE A 13 16.93 -23.54 28.91
N VAL A 14 18.17 -24.00 28.86
CA VAL A 14 19.22 -23.47 27.98
C VAL A 14 18.90 -23.74 26.51
N GLU A 15 18.46 -24.95 26.16
CA GLU A 15 18.05 -25.28 24.79
C GLU A 15 16.86 -24.44 24.34
N ILE A 16 15.87 -24.21 25.21
CA ILE A 16 14.72 -23.33 24.92
C ILE A 16 15.18 -21.89 24.65
N LEU A 17 16.11 -21.36 25.46
CA LEU A 17 16.67 -20.02 25.26
C LEU A 17 17.43 -19.90 23.93
N ILE A 18 18.21 -20.92 23.55
CA ILE A 18 18.94 -20.95 22.27
C ILE A 18 17.95 -20.97 21.10
N VAL A 19 16.90 -21.79 21.17
CA VAL A 19 15.87 -21.85 20.13
C VAL A 19 15.16 -20.51 19.98
N LEU A 20 14.79 -19.86 21.08
CA LEU A 20 14.15 -18.53 21.05
C LEU A 20 15.08 -17.45 20.48
N LEU A 21 16.37 -17.50 20.79
CA LEU A 21 17.36 -16.58 20.23
C LEU A 21 17.45 -16.73 18.70
N ILE A 22 17.52 -17.97 18.20
CA ILE A 22 17.57 -18.26 16.76
C ILE A 22 16.31 -17.74 16.07
N VAL A 23 15.13 -18.04 16.62
CA VAL A 23 13.85 -17.54 16.08
C VAL A 23 13.81 -16.02 16.09
N SER A 24 14.32 -15.37 17.13
CA SER A 24 14.35 -13.90 17.24
C SER A 24 15.25 -13.26 16.18
N ILE A 25 16.45 -13.81 15.96
CA ILE A 25 17.40 -13.32 14.95
C ILE A 25 16.84 -13.52 13.54
N LEU A 26 16.25 -14.68 13.25
CA LEU A 26 15.62 -14.97 11.96
C LEU A 26 14.42 -14.04 11.71
N SER A 27 13.60 -13.79 12.73
CA SER A 27 12.46 -12.87 12.64
C SER A 27 12.90 -11.44 12.37
N PHE A 28 13.99 -10.99 13.01
CA PHE A 28 14.53 -9.64 12.82
C PHE A 28 15.18 -9.46 11.43
N GLY A 29 15.90 -10.48 10.94
CA GLY A 29 16.54 -10.46 9.62
C GLY A 29 15.55 -10.28 8.47
N LEU A 30 14.36 -10.88 8.58
CA LEU A 30 13.29 -10.77 7.57
C LEU A 30 12.56 -9.42 7.58
N TYR A 31 12.54 -8.71 8.71
CA TYR A 31 11.86 -7.41 8.83
C TYR A 31 12.56 -6.30 8.03
N SER A 32 13.88 -6.41 7.83
CA SER A 32 14.73 -5.29 7.38
C SER A 32 14.64 -4.93 5.88
N LYS A 33 13.93 -5.68 5.04
CA LYS A 33 13.85 -5.41 3.59
C LYS A 33 12.43 -5.50 3.03
N MET A 34 11.49 -4.78 3.63
CA MET A 34 10.22 -4.51 2.96
C MET A 34 10.38 -3.28 2.08
N HIS A 35 10.96 -3.45 0.89
CA HIS A 35 10.77 -2.46 -0.18
C HIS A 35 9.27 -2.40 -0.47
N SER A 36 8.70 -1.20 -0.43
CA SER A 36 7.31 -1.00 -0.82
C SER A 36 7.21 -1.33 -2.30
N SER A 37 6.56 -2.47 -2.60
CA SER A 37 6.35 -2.88 -3.97
C SER A 37 5.59 -1.78 -4.70
N LEU A 38 6.23 -1.17 -5.70
CA LEU A 38 5.60 -0.13 -6.52
C LEU A 38 4.27 -0.62 -7.08
N TYR A 39 4.15 -1.91 -7.38
CA TYR A 39 2.90 -2.52 -7.86
C TYR A 39 1.79 -2.46 -6.82
N VAL A 40 2.10 -2.81 -5.58
CA VAL A 40 1.14 -2.77 -4.47
C VAL A 40 0.72 -1.32 -4.21
N PHE A 41 1.68 -0.38 -4.18
CA PHE A 41 1.38 1.04 -4.04
C PHE A 41 0.47 1.54 -5.17
N MET A 42 0.79 1.25 -6.43
CA MET A 42 -0.03 1.66 -7.57
C MET A 42 -1.44 1.06 -7.52
N LYS A 43 -1.59 -0.17 -7.00
CA LYS A 43 -2.90 -0.77 -6.74
C LYS A 43 -3.67 -0.07 -5.62
N GLN A 44 -2.99 0.34 -4.55
CA GLN A 44 -3.61 1.15 -3.50
C GLN A 44 -4.09 2.49 -4.03
N VAL A 45 -3.27 3.21 -4.82
CA VAL A 45 -3.67 4.47 -5.45
C VAL A 45 -4.89 4.26 -6.38
N GLN A 46 -4.89 3.19 -7.18
CA GLN A 46 -6.03 2.83 -8.02
C GLN A 46 -7.31 2.63 -7.18
N THR A 47 -7.23 1.88 -6.08
CA THR A 47 -8.37 1.64 -5.18
C THR A 47 -8.84 2.94 -4.54
N LEU A 48 -7.93 3.79 -4.05
CA LEU A 48 -8.28 5.09 -3.47
C LEU A 48 -9.05 5.97 -4.46
N CYS A 49 -8.61 6.01 -5.72
CA CYS A 49 -9.30 6.77 -6.76
C CYS A 49 -10.70 6.23 -7.05
N ILE A 50 -10.87 4.90 -7.11
CA ILE A 50 -12.19 4.26 -7.30
C ILE A 50 -13.10 4.53 -6.09
N THR A 51 -12.57 4.48 -4.87
CA THR A 51 -13.33 4.82 -3.66
C THR A 51 -13.73 6.29 -3.65
N ALA A 52 -12.84 7.21 -4.05
CA ALA A 52 -13.16 8.64 -4.19
C ALA A 52 -14.26 8.87 -5.23
N GLN A 53 -14.22 8.16 -6.36
CA GLN A 53 -15.26 8.18 -7.38
C GLN A 53 -16.62 7.69 -6.82
N GLN A 54 -16.63 6.56 -6.11
CA GLN A 54 -17.82 6.02 -5.47
C GLN A 54 -18.39 7.00 -4.45
N LYS A 55 -17.53 7.61 -3.63
CA LYS A 55 -17.92 8.64 -2.65
C LYS A 55 -18.60 9.82 -3.34
N ALA A 56 -18.04 10.33 -4.44
CA ALA A 56 -18.64 11.42 -5.20
C ALA A 56 -20.04 11.06 -5.75
N TYR A 57 -20.21 9.83 -6.22
CA TYR A 57 -21.48 9.31 -6.73
C TYR A 57 -22.54 9.17 -5.62
N VAL A 58 -22.16 8.61 -4.48
CA VAL A 58 -23.07 8.37 -3.34
C VAL A 58 -23.47 9.69 -2.66
N GLU A 59 -22.49 10.55 -2.37
CA GLU A 59 -22.71 11.83 -1.67
C GLU A 59 -23.22 12.95 -2.60
N ARG A 60 -23.29 12.69 -3.92
CA ARG A 60 -23.74 13.64 -4.96
C ARG A 60 -23.02 14.99 -4.91
N ARG A 61 -21.73 14.98 -4.61
CA ARG A 61 -20.87 16.19 -4.57
C ARG A 61 -19.57 15.97 -5.31
N LYS A 62 -18.78 17.04 -5.41
CA LYS A 62 -17.40 16.93 -5.89
C LYS A 62 -16.51 16.34 -4.80
N VAL A 63 -15.66 15.39 -5.18
CA VAL A 63 -14.58 14.85 -4.35
C VAL A 63 -13.27 15.22 -5.03
N TYR A 64 -12.41 15.95 -4.31
CA TYR A 64 -11.13 16.43 -4.84
C TYR A 64 -10.03 15.43 -4.50
N VAL A 65 -9.13 15.20 -5.46
CA VAL A 65 -7.95 14.37 -5.30
C VAL A 65 -6.73 15.17 -5.73
N SER A 66 -5.74 15.28 -4.86
CA SER A 66 -4.45 15.90 -5.14
C SER A 66 -3.34 14.92 -4.78
N ILE A 67 -2.42 14.70 -5.70
CA ILE A 67 -1.24 13.87 -5.51
C ILE A 67 -0.03 14.77 -5.72
N GLN A 68 0.73 15.00 -4.67
CA GLN A 68 1.98 15.78 -4.66
C GLN A 68 3.00 14.99 -3.83
N ASP A 69 3.46 15.54 -2.71
CA ASP A 69 4.28 14.82 -1.72
C ASP A 69 3.48 13.77 -0.95
N SER A 70 2.16 13.98 -0.86
CA SER A 70 1.17 13.06 -0.31
C SER A 70 -0.06 12.98 -1.22
N ILE A 71 -0.91 11.98 -0.98
CA ILE A 71 -2.18 11.81 -1.68
C ILE A 71 -3.28 12.35 -0.76
N LEU A 72 -3.88 13.47 -1.13
CA LEU A 72 -5.01 14.07 -0.44
C LEU A 72 -6.31 13.73 -1.18
N VAL A 73 -7.25 13.11 -0.48
CA VAL A 73 -8.62 12.84 -0.97
C VAL A 73 -9.61 13.55 -0.03
N ASP A 74 -10.23 14.63 -0.51
CA ASP A 74 -10.91 15.62 0.33
C ASP A 74 -10.01 16.12 1.48
N GLU A 75 -10.28 15.70 2.71
CA GLU A 75 -9.55 16.07 3.94
C GLU A 75 -8.69 14.92 4.49
N VAL A 76 -8.67 13.77 3.80
CA VAL A 76 -7.92 12.58 4.22
C VAL A 76 -6.60 12.53 3.47
N GLU A 77 -5.50 12.53 4.21
CA GLU A 77 -4.15 12.45 3.68
C GLU A 77 -3.60 11.01 3.77
N TYR A 78 -2.99 10.54 2.68
CA TYR A 78 -2.31 9.26 2.58
C TYR A 78 -0.85 9.48 2.20
N GLY A 79 0.06 8.82 2.92
CA GLY A 79 1.50 8.95 2.68
C GLY A 79 1.96 8.19 1.42
N ILE A 80 2.90 8.79 0.70
CA ILE A 80 3.65 8.12 -0.36
C ILE A 80 4.94 7.54 0.25
N PRO A 81 5.26 6.25 0.04
CA PRO A 81 6.52 5.67 0.51
C PRO A 81 7.73 6.44 -0.03
N LYS A 82 8.75 6.65 0.82
CA LYS A 82 9.93 7.47 0.49
C LYS A 82 10.76 6.94 -0.70
N ASP A 83 10.64 5.65 -1.01
CA ASP A 83 11.32 5.00 -2.13
C ASP A 83 10.53 5.08 -3.46
N ILE A 84 9.39 5.77 -3.46
CA ILE A 84 8.53 5.95 -4.63
C ILE A 84 8.43 7.44 -4.97
N ALA A 85 8.75 7.79 -6.21
CA ALA A 85 8.57 9.14 -6.76
C ALA A 85 7.47 9.13 -7.81
N CYS A 86 6.53 10.08 -7.71
CA CYS A 86 5.37 10.17 -8.60
C CYS A 86 5.20 11.58 -9.16
N ASP A 87 4.51 11.68 -10.31
CA ASP A 87 4.12 12.97 -10.89
C ASP A 87 3.10 13.70 -10.00
N SER A 88 3.17 15.03 -9.96
CA SER A 88 2.15 15.82 -9.28
C SER A 88 0.90 15.99 -10.15
N VAL A 89 -0.27 15.67 -9.61
CA VAL A 89 -1.55 15.84 -10.31
C VAL A 89 -2.69 16.17 -9.37
N SER A 90 -3.55 17.10 -9.78
CA SER A 90 -4.79 17.43 -9.07
C SER A 90 -6.00 17.33 -10.00
N PHE A 91 -7.09 16.71 -9.50
CA PHE A 91 -8.32 16.49 -10.25
C PHE A 91 -9.51 16.31 -9.29
N TYR A 92 -10.71 16.15 -9.83
CA TYR A 92 -11.89 15.84 -9.03
C TYR A 92 -12.82 14.85 -9.75
N TYR A 93 -13.60 14.13 -8.95
CA TYR A 93 -14.79 13.41 -9.40
C TYR A 93 -16.03 14.25 -9.10
N ASN A 94 -16.97 14.33 -10.03
CA ASN A 94 -18.24 15.03 -9.82
C ASN A 94 -19.34 14.10 -9.27
N ALA A 95 -20.52 14.66 -9.01
CA ALA A 95 -21.69 13.93 -8.49
C ALA A 95 -22.17 12.74 -9.34
N LYS A 96 -21.73 12.65 -10.60
CA LYS A 96 -22.03 11.53 -11.52
C LYS A 96 -20.89 10.50 -11.57
N GLY A 97 -19.86 10.65 -10.73
CA GLY A 97 -18.65 9.83 -10.76
C GLY A 97 -17.73 10.15 -11.95
N ASN A 98 -17.96 11.23 -12.69
CA ASN A 98 -17.11 11.58 -13.83
C ASN A 98 -15.89 12.38 -13.38
N MET A 99 -14.76 12.06 -13.99
CA MET A 99 -13.49 12.72 -13.69
C MET A 99 -13.32 14.03 -14.48
N SER A 100 -12.64 15.01 -13.89
CA SER A 100 -12.49 16.35 -14.46
C SER A 100 -11.57 16.43 -15.69
N LYS A 101 -10.57 15.55 -15.81
CA LYS A 101 -9.59 15.54 -16.91
C LYS A 101 -8.97 14.16 -17.07
N ALA A 102 -8.63 13.73 -18.29
CA ALA A 102 -7.81 12.53 -18.50
C ALA A 102 -6.33 12.87 -18.31
N PHE A 103 -5.58 11.90 -17.80
CA PHE A 103 -4.14 11.99 -17.61
C PHE A 103 -3.57 10.59 -17.40
N SER A 104 -2.25 10.48 -17.51
CA SER A 104 -1.51 9.33 -17.02
C SER A 104 -0.69 9.77 -15.82
N PHE A 105 -0.78 9.02 -14.73
CA PHE A 105 -0.06 9.27 -13.50
C PHE A 105 1.09 8.28 -13.41
N HIS A 106 2.32 8.78 -13.51
CA HIS A 106 3.51 7.95 -13.52
C HIS A 106 4.12 7.92 -12.12
N CYS A 107 4.52 6.73 -11.70
CA CYS A 107 5.32 6.53 -10.50
C CYS A 107 6.51 5.63 -10.82
N SER A 108 7.59 5.87 -10.11
CA SER A 108 8.83 5.12 -10.26
C SER A 108 9.45 4.81 -8.91
N ASN A 109 10.13 3.68 -8.86
CA ASN A 109 11.10 3.33 -7.83
C ASN A 109 12.44 3.09 -8.55
N THR A 110 13.52 2.88 -7.81
CA THR A 110 14.89 2.58 -8.26
C THR A 110 14.99 1.65 -9.48
N ASN A 111 14.11 0.64 -9.60
CA ASN A 111 14.20 -0.38 -10.66
C ASN A 111 13.00 -0.43 -11.62
N THR A 112 11.88 0.24 -11.32
CA THR A 112 10.63 0.05 -12.06
C THR A 112 9.89 1.37 -12.27
N LYS A 113 9.21 1.46 -13.41
CA LYS A 113 8.28 2.54 -13.76
C LYS A 113 6.93 1.94 -14.08
N MET A 114 5.88 2.56 -13.60
CA MET A 114 4.51 2.19 -13.91
C MET A 114 3.66 3.44 -14.04
N LYS A 115 2.55 3.30 -14.75
CA LYS A 115 1.58 4.38 -14.92
C LYS A 115 0.16 3.91 -14.68
N LEU A 116 -0.64 4.80 -14.09
CA LEU A 116 -2.08 4.69 -14.05
C LEU A 116 -2.66 5.59 -15.15
N VAL A 117 -3.32 4.98 -16.13
CA VAL A 117 -4.00 5.70 -17.22
C VAL A 117 -5.44 5.96 -16.80
N PHE A 118 -5.79 7.23 -16.70
CA PHE A 118 -7.14 7.69 -16.36
C PHE A 118 -7.84 8.25 -17.59
N GLN A 119 -8.96 7.62 -17.97
CA GLN A 119 -9.77 8.03 -19.12
C GLN A 119 -10.87 9.03 -18.73
N VAL A 120 -11.21 9.97 -19.61
CA VAL A 120 -12.31 10.93 -19.40
C VAL A 120 -13.66 10.20 -19.34
N GLY A 121 -14.61 10.75 -18.59
CA GLY A 121 -15.96 10.18 -18.44
C GLY A 121 -16.04 9.32 -17.19
N ALA A 122 -16.50 8.07 -17.33
CA ALA A 122 -16.70 7.13 -16.21
C ALA A 122 -15.40 6.70 -15.48
N GLY A 123 -14.26 7.31 -15.79
CA GLY A 123 -13.05 7.19 -14.97
C GLY A 123 -12.42 5.81 -14.96
N ARG A 124 -12.45 5.06 -16.07
CA ARG A 124 -11.74 3.77 -16.16
C ARG A 124 -10.25 4.00 -15.88
N VAL A 125 -9.76 3.36 -14.81
CA VAL A 125 -8.36 3.41 -14.39
C VAL A 125 -7.67 2.11 -14.81
N ARG A 126 -6.58 2.20 -15.59
CA ARG A 126 -5.76 1.06 -16.01
C ARG A 126 -4.36 1.19 -15.46
N LEU A 127 -3.83 0.10 -14.91
CA LEU A 127 -2.43 0.02 -14.49
C LEU A 127 -1.62 -0.60 -15.62
N GLU A 128 -0.58 0.12 -16.06
CA GLU A 128 0.32 -0.31 -17.12
C GLU A 128 1.76 -0.25 -16.61
N LYS A 129 2.57 -1.23 -17.04
CA LYS A 129 4.02 -1.21 -16.84
C LYS A 129 4.66 -0.45 -17.99
N GLU A 130 5.67 0.36 -17.68
CA GLU A 130 6.53 1.00 -18.69
C GLU A 130 7.79 0.19 -18.97
#